data_AF-A0A1G7HWC1-F1
#
_entry.id   AF-A0A1G7HWC1-F1
#
_cell.length_a   1.000
_cell.length_b   1.000
_cell.length_c   1.000
_cell.angle_alpha   90.00
_cell.angle_beta   90.00
_cell.angle_gamma   90.00
#
_symmetry.space_group_name_H-M   'P 1'
#
loop_
_entity.id
_entity.type
_entity.pdbx_description
1 polymer ?
#
loop_
_entity_poly.entity_id
_entity_poly.type
_entity_poly.pdbx_seq_one_letter_code
_entity_poly.pdbx_strand_id
1 'polypeptide(L)' 'MNDFDRNNYKYWKWGMFYKNPNDPSVWVPKRTGMGWTLNFAHALAYVYLALIIIAPLVFTLYKTGVFKF' A
#
# COMPACT_ATOMS: atom_id res chain seq x y z
N MET A 1 -15.62 -20.13 -4.35
CA MET A 1 -14.89 -19.27 -3.38
C MET A 1 -15.55 -17.91 -3.38
N ASN A 2 -15.78 -17.31 -2.20
CA ASN A 2 -16.22 -15.93 -2.09
C ASN A 2 -15.09 -15.01 -2.58
N ASP A 3 -15.37 -14.11 -3.53
CA ASP A 3 -14.36 -13.18 -4.04
C ASP A 3 -13.98 -12.09 -3.04
N PHE A 4 -14.76 -11.90 -1.98
CA PHE A 4 -14.43 -11.03 -0.85
C PHE A 4 -13.62 -11.75 0.24
N ASP A 5 -13.34 -13.05 0.08
CA ASP A 5 -12.50 -13.77 1.05
C ASP A 5 -11.03 -13.34 0.96
N ARG A 6 -10.63 -12.52 1.94
CA ARG A 6 -9.27 -12.00 2.06
C ARG A 6 -8.23 -13.08 2.40
N ASN A 7 -8.62 -14.28 2.82
CA ASN A 7 -7.69 -15.38 3.06
C ASN A 7 -7.36 -16.18 1.79
N ASN A 8 -8.04 -15.90 0.68
CA ASN A 8 -7.82 -16.62 -0.57
C ASN A 8 -6.43 -16.32 -1.16
N TYR A 9 -5.58 -17.34 -1.22
CA TYR A 9 -4.20 -17.26 -1.73
C TYR A 9 -4.10 -16.69 -3.15
N LYS A 10 -5.14 -16.82 -3.99
CA LYS A 10 -5.11 -16.29 -5.37
C LYS A 10 -4.86 -14.77 -5.42
N TYR A 11 -5.28 -14.05 -4.38
CA TYR A 11 -5.12 -12.60 -4.24
C TYR A 11 -3.82 -12.19 -3.55
N TRP A 12 -3.05 -13.12 -2.98
CA TRP A 12 -1.78 -12.82 -2.29
C TRP A 12 -0.58 -13.20 -3.15
N LYS A 13 0.03 -12.20 -3.79
CA LYS A 13 1.26 -12.39 -4.56
C LYS A 13 2.45 -12.49 -3.61
N TRP A 14 3.23 -13.56 -3.78
CA TRP A 14 4.36 -13.92 -2.92
C TRP A 14 4.02 -13.98 -1.42
N GLY A 15 2.74 -14.20 -1.08
CA GLY A 15 2.28 -14.22 0.31
C GLY A 15 2.26 -12.87 1.03
N MET A 16 2.65 -11.77 0.36
CA MET A 16 2.83 -10.45 0.99
C MET A 16 1.98 -9.36 0.37
N PHE A 17 1.80 -9.37 -0.96
CA PHE A 17 1.10 -8.30 -1.68
C PHE A 17 -0.32 -8.70 -2.01
N TYR A 18 -1.29 -7.96 -1.48
CA TYR A 18 -2.70 -8.20 -1.76
C TYR A 18 -3.14 -7.50 -3.04
N LYS A 19 -3.85 -8.23 -3.92
CA LYS A 19 -4.39 -7.70 -5.17
C LYS A 19 -5.75 -8.34 -5.46
N ASN A 20 -6.83 -7.63 -5.13
CA ASN A 20 -8.19 -8.05 -5.43
C ASN A 20 -9.04 -6.88 -5.94
N PRO A 21 -9.40 -6.83 -7.24
CA PRO A 21 -10.23 -5.75 -7.78
C PRO A 21 -11.66 -5.76 -7.25
N ASN A 22 -12.14 -6.90 -6.72
CA ASN A 22 -13.49 -7.03 -6.18
C ASN A 22 -13.61 -6.52 -4.74
N ASP A 23 -12.50 -6.42 -3.99
CA ASP A 23 -12.50 -5.78 -2.67
C ASP A 23 -12.28 -4.26 -2.86
N PRO A 24 -13.26 -3.39 -2.54
CA PRO A 24 -13.12 -1.94 -2.72
C PRO A 24 -12.14 -1.29 -1.73
N SER A 25 -11.68 -2.02 -0.73
CA SER A 25 -10.77 -1.51 0.30
C SER A 25 -9.38 -1.28 -0.29
N VAL A 26 -8.84 -0.08 -0.09
CA VAL A 26 -7.44 0.24 -0.42
C VAL A 26 -6.48 -0.26 0.66
N TRP A 27 -6.90 -0.19 1.93
CA TRP A 27 -6.14 -0.68 3.08
C TRP A 27 -6.75 -1.98 3.58
N VAL A 28 -5.93 -3.03 3.73
CA VAL A 28 -6.38 -4.33 4.22
C VAL A 28 -5.42 -4.84 5.30
N PRO A 29 -5.90 -5.58 6.32
CA PRO A 29 -5.01 -6.23 7.27
C PRO A 29 -4.01 -7.15 6.56
N LYS A 30 -2.78 -7.21 7.05
CA LYS A 30 -1.82 -8.22 6.57
C LYS A 30 -2.36 -9.60 6.90
N ARG A 31 -2.06 -10.56 6.02
CA ARG A 31 -2.44 -11.96 6.22
C ARG A 31 -1.67 -12.63 7.36
N THR A 32 -0.43 -12.20 7.56
CA THR A 32 0.46 -12.70 8.61
C THR A 32 1.05 -11.54 9.39
N GLY A 33 1.14 -11.70 10.71
CA GLY A 33 1.65 -10.67 11.62
C GLY A 33 0.66 -9.51 11.83
N MET A 34 1.18 -8.40 12.36
CA MET A 34 0.40 -7.21 12.69
C MET A 34 0.48 -6.14 11.60
N GLY A 35 -0.59 -5.35 11.50
CA GLY A 35 -0.68 -4.16 10.66
C GLY A 35 -1.45 -4.36 9.35
N TRP A 36 -1.25 -3.43 8.42
CA TRP A 36 -1.98 -3.35 7.16
C TRP A 36 -1.04 -3.41 5.95
N THR A 37 -1.61 -3.76 4.81
CA THR A 37 -1.01 -3.67 3.48
C THR A 37 -1.99 -2.96 2.56
N LEU A 38 -1.52 -2.60 1.37
CA LEU A 38 -2.34 -1.97 0.35
C LEU A 38 -2.91 -3.04 -0.61
N ASN A 39 -4.12 -2.77 -1.10
CA ASN A 39 -4.69 -3.52 -2.21
C ASN A 39 -4.20 -2.94 -3.54
N PHE A 40 -3.19 -3.60 -4.13
CA PHE A 40 -2.54 -3.20 -5.39
C PHE A 40 -3.42 -3.43 -6.64
N ALA A 41 -4.71 -3.69 -6.46
CA ALA A 41 -5.68 -3.63 -7.55
C ALA A 41 -6.15 -2.19 -7.83
N HIS A 42 -5.95 -1.25 -6.91
CA HIS A 42 -6.50 0.11 -6.99
C HIS A 42 -5.43 1.17 -7.22
N ALA A 43 -5.71 2.17 -8.05
CA ALA A 43 -4.81 3.29 -8.31
C ALA A 43 -4.41 4.05 -7.03
N LEU A 44 -5.35 4.19 -6.09
CA LEU A 44 -5.10 4.86 -4.80
C LEU A 44 -4.01 4.16 -3.97
N ALA A 45 -3.81 2.85 -4.11
CA ALA A 45 -2.71 2.16 -3.42
C ALA A 45 -1.35 2.75 -3.83
N TYR A 46 -1.16 3.03 -5.12
CA TYR A 46 0.07 3.63 -5.62
C TYR A 46 0.24 5.08 -5.18
N VAL A 47 -0.86 5.84 -5.07
CA VAL A 47 -0.84 7.19 -4.50
C VAL A 47 -0.39 7.18 -3.04
N TYR A 48 -0.96 6.29 -2.21
CA TYR A 48 -0.53 6.15 -0.82
C TYR A 48 0.92 5.67 -0.71
N LEU A 49 1.33 4.71 -1.53
CA LEU A 49 2.71 4.24 -1.55
C LEU A 49 3.68 5.38 -1.91
N ALA A 50 3.35 6.14 -2.96
CA ALA A 50 4.14 7.30 -3.36
C ALA A 50 4.21 8.34 -2.23
N LEU A 51 3.08 8.64 -1.56
CA LEU A 51 3.05 9.57 -0.44
C LEU A 51 3.95 9.11 0.72
N ILE A 52 3.88 7.83 1.10
CA ILE A 52 4.69 7.25 2.19
C ILE A 52 6.19 7.35 1.89
N ILE A 53 6.59 7.23 0.63
CA ILE A 53 8.00 7.28 0.22
C ILE A 53 8.46 8.74 0.00
N ILE A 54 7.69 9.53 -0.73
CA ILE A 54 8.08 10.87 -1.19
C ILE A 54 7.96 11.90 -0.06
N ALA A 55 6.92 11.85 0.77
CA ALA A 55 6.72 12.83 1.84
C ALA A 55 7.92 12.96 2.80
N PRO A 56 8.50 11.86 3.35
CA PRO A 56 9.66 11.99 4.22
C PRO A 56 10.91 12.47 3.47
N LEU A 57 11.08 12.10 2.19
CA LEU A 57 12.19 12.59 1.36
C LEU A 57 12.09 14.11 1.15
N VAL A 58 10.92 14.61 0.73
CA VAL A 58 10.66 16.04 0.55
C VAL A 58 10.85 16.79 1.86
N PHE A 59 10.31 16.27 2.96
CA PHE A 59 10.48 16.85 4.29
C PHE A 59 11.96 16.97 4.69
N THR A 60 12.74 15.92 4.43
CA THR A 60 14.18 15.89 4.74
C THR A 60 14.94 16.91 3.91
N LEU A 61 14.72 16.95 2.60
CA LEU A 61 15.38 17.88 1.68
C LEU A 61 14.99 19.35 1.95
N TYR A 62 13.74 19.61 2.33
CA TYR A 62 13.32 20.93 2.81
C TYR A 62 14.10 21.35 4.06
N LYS A 63 14.26 20.44 5.03
CA LYS A 63 14.98 20.70 6.28
C LYS A 63 16.48 20.94 6.07
N THR A 64 17.12 20.25 5.12
CA THR A 64 18.55 20.40 4.84
C THR A 64 18.90 21.66 4.05
N GLY A 65 17.91 22.45 3.63
CA GLY A 65 18.14 23.69 2.88
C GLY A 65 18.51 23.46 1.42
N VAL A 66 18.40 22.23 0.91
CA VAL A 66 18.61 21.88 -0.52
C VAL A 66 17.69 22.69 -1.44
N PHE A 67 16.54 23.15 -0.93
CA PHE A 67 15.58 23.97 -1.67
C PHE A 67 15.52 25.44 -1.25
N LYS A 68 16.50 25.94 -0.46
CA LYS A 68 16.63 27.38 -0.20
C LYS A 68 17.38 28.02 -1.37
N PHE A 69 16.67 28.76 -2.21
CA PHE A 69 17.25 29.71 -3.17
C PHE A 69 17.72 30.98 -2.45
#